data_AF-A0A7V8IJL1-F1
#
_entry.id   AF-A0A7V8IJL1-F1
#
_cell.length_a   1.000
_cell.length_b   1.000
_cell.length_c   1.000
_cell.angle_alpha   90.00
_cell.angle_beta   90.00
_cell.angle_gamma   90.00
#
_symmetry.space_group_name_H-M   'P 1'
#
loop_
_entity.id
_entity.type
_entity.pdbx_description
1 polymer ?
#
loop_
_entity_poly.entity_id
_entity_poly.type
_entity_poly.pdbx_seq_one_letter_code
_entity_poly.pdbx_strand_id
1 'polypeptide(L)'
;MKVIKYLLLLLVPAAMVGMLFVFIVVSGSTEIRTYTESEYFTYYAFTDEDIRNAPRISSDYAFEYVPGDGYAPSNAIIFNDTSDTTLLKTYLTTLGYEQQKRKQGEEDVWKKHTEIEGATFYIWVNKDAKQVYLTKVFQD
;
A
#
# COMPACT_ATOMS: atom_id res chain seq x y z
N MET A 1 27.67 28.84 -21.73
CA MET A 1 28.31 27.56 -21.32
C MET A 1 28.68 27.49 -19.84
N LYS A 2 29.32 28.50 -19.22
CA LYS A 2 29.73 28.45 -17.80
C LYS A 2 28.54 28.35 -16.82
N VAL A 3 27.48 29.12 -17.02
CA VAL A 3 26.28 29.13 -16.15
C VAL A 3 25.57 27.77 -16.13
N ILE A 4 25.43 27.12 -17.29
CA ILE A 4 24.87 25.76 -17.43
C ILE A 4 25.73 24.73 -16.67
N LYS A 5 27.06 24.89 -16.70
CA LYS A 5 27.99 24.02 -15.97
C LYS A 5 27.81 24.16 -14.45
N TYR A 6 27.60 25.37 -13.93
CA TYR A 6 27.33 25.59 -12.49
C TYR A 6 25.94 25.09 -12.07
N LEU A 7 24.93 25.22 -12.93
CA LEU A 7 23.59 24.66 -12.71
C LEU A 7 23.62 23.12 -12.64
N LEU A 8 24.34 22.48 -13.56
CA LEU A 8 24.59 21.03 -13.52
C LEU A 8 25.41 20.60 -12.29
N LEU A 9 26.37 21.42 -11.87
CA LEU A 9 27.19 21.14 -10.68
C LEU A 9 26.37 21.23 -9.37
N LEU A 10 25.35 22.09 -9.31
CA LEU A 10 24.42 22.21 -8.18
C LEU A 10 23.32 21.14 -8.17
N LEU A 11 23.03 20.51 -9.32
CA LEU A 11 21.99 19.50 -9.45
C LEU A 11 22.28 18.25 -8.60
N VAL A 12 23.53 17.78 -8.63
CA VAL A 12 23.96 16.58 -7.89
C VAL A 12 23.83 16.75 -6.37
N PRO A 13 24.39 17.80 -5.74
CA PRO A 13 24.21 18.00 -4.30
C PRO A 13 22.74 18.26 -3.92
N ALA A 14 21.97 18.98 -4.75
CA ALA A 14 20.54 19.16 -4.50
C ALA A 14 19.77 17.83 -4.55
N ALA A 15 20.10 16.94 -5.50
CA ALA A 15 19.52 15.61 -5.57
C ALA A 15 19.91 14.75 -4.36
N MET A 16 21.18 14.82 -3.91
CA MET A 16 21.63 14.12 -2.70
C MET A 16 20.89 14.61 -1.44
N VAL A 17 20.70 15.92 -1.28
CA VAL A 17 19.92 16.49 -0.16
C VAL A 17 18.45 16.05 -0.25
N GLY A 18 17.87 16.03 -1.45
CA GLY A 18 16.52 15.53 -1.67
C GLY A 18 16.38 14.05 -1.31
N MET A 19 17.30 13.20 -1.77
CA MET A 19 17.30 11.77 -1.42
C MET A 19 17.50 11.53 0.08
N LEU A 20 18.37 12.31 0.73
CA LEU A 20 18.57 12.23 2.18
C LEU A 20 17.30 12.62 2.95
N PHE A 21 16.58 13.65 2.49
CA PHE A 21 15.31 14.04 3.08
C PHE A 21 14.26 12.93 2.96
N VAL A 22 14.13 12.30 1.78
CA VAL A 22 13.24 11.15 1.59
C VAL A 22 13.63 10.00 2.53
N PHE A 23 14.92 9.69 2.62
CA PHE A 23 15.42 8.63 3.49
C PHE A 23 15.01 8.86 4.94
N ILE A 24 15.23 10.05 5.50
CA ILE A 24 14.88 10.38 6.89
C ILE A 24 13.38 10.23 7.17
N VAL A 25 12.52 10.71 6.25
CA VAL A 25 11.06 10.64 6.43
C VAL A 25 10.53 9.21 6.41
N VAL A 26 11.17 8.33 5.63
CA VAL A 26 10.79 6.92 5.50
C VAL A 26 11.39 6.06 6.62
N SER A 27 12.66 6.28 6.98
CA SER A 27 13.38 5.43 7.94
C SER A 27 12.96 5.62 9.40
N GLY A 28 12.24 6.70 9.70
CA GLY A 28 11.93 7.11 11.09
C GLY A 28 10.50 6.86 11.56
N SER A 29 9.62 6.30 10.73
CA SER A 29 8.21 6.18 11.09
C SER A 29 7.87 4.82 11.70
N THR A 30 7.75 4.79 13.03
CA THR A 30 7.17 3.65 13.78
C THR A 30 5.66 3.77 13.95
N GLU A 31 5.05 4.85 13.44
CA GLU A 31 3.63 5.13 13.60
C GLU A 31 2.81 4.61 12.41
N ILE A 32 1.64 4.07 12.71
CA ILE A 32 0.60 3.76 11.71
C ILE A 32 0.19 5.07 11.04
N ARG A 33 0.10 5.07 9.71
CA ARG A 33 -0.25 6.26 8.93
C ARG A 33 -1.51 6.01 8.11
N THR A 34 -2.52 6.84 8.30
CA THR A 34 -3.66 6.94 7.41
C THR A 34 -3.55 8.20 6.57
N TYR A 35 -3.71 8.09 5.26
CA TYR A 35 -3.51 9.19 4.31
C TYR A 35 -4.37 9.02 3.06
N THR A 36 -4.45 10.07 2.25
CA THR A 36 -5.21 10.09 0.97
C THR A 36 -4.28 10.28 -0.23
N GLU A 37 -4.78 10.08 -1.45
CA GLU A 37 -4.02 10.35 -2.68
C GLU A 37 -3.60 11.83 -2.83
N SER A 38 -4.34 12.74 -2.17
CA SER A 38 -4.01 14.17 -2.17
C SER A 38 -2.68 14.46 -1.46
N GLU A 39 -2.25 13.58 -0.56
CA GLU A 39 -0.97 13.64 0.14
C GLU A 39 0.13 12.98 -0.70
N TYR A 40 0.42 13.57 -1.86
CA TYR A 40 1.24 12.99 -2.94
C TYR A 40 2.55 12.34 -2.44
N PHE A 41 3.32 13.03 -1.60
CA PHE A 41 4.58 12.48 -1.10
C PHE A 41 4.36 11.23 -0.26
N THR A 42 3.45 11.28 0.71
CA THR A 42 3.12 10.14 1.59
C THR A 42 2.56 8.98 0.77
N TYR A 43 1.64 9.27 -0.14
CA TYR A 43 1.04 8.28 -1.02
C TYR A 43 2.08 7.51 -1.85
N TYR A 44 2.97 8.21 -2.55
CA TYR A 44 3.98 7.54 -3.38
C TYR A 44 5.11 6.89 -2.56
N ALA A 45 5.42 7.41 -1.37
CA ALA A 45 6.46 6.87 -0.51
C ALA A 45 6.03 5.63 0.28
N PHE A 46 4.75 5.53 0.69
CA PHE A 46 4.27 4.50 1.62
C PHE A 46 3.23 3.53 1.05
N THR A 47 2.71 3.77 -0.17
CA THR A 47 1.73 2.86 -0.79
C THR A 47 2.42 1.88 -1.73
N ASP A 48 2.24 0.59 -1.49
CA ASP A 48 2.67 -0.49 -2.37
C ASP A 48 1.95 -0.43 -3.72
N GLU A 49 2.63 -0.84 -4.79
CA GLU A 49 2.11 -0.73 -6.16
C GLU A 49 0.79 -1.50 -6.36
N ASP A 50 0.63 -2.68 -5.76
CA ASP A 50 -0.59 -3.47 -5.91
C ASP A 50 -1.76 -2.82 -5.16
N ILE A 51 -1.50 -2.19 -4.00
CA ILE A 51 -2.53 -1.43 -3.29
C ILE A 51 -2.88 -0.15 -4.05
N ARG A 52 -1.88 0.51 -4.64
CA ARG A 52 -2.05 1.73 -5.46
C ARG A 52 -2.88 1.48 -6.71
N ASN A 53 -2.70 0.33 -7.33
CA ASN A 53 -3.37 -0.07 -8.56
C ASN A 53 -4.72 -0.77 -8.34
N ALA A 54 -5.13 -0.97 -7.09
CA ALA A 54 -6.43 -1.55 -6.77
C ALA A 54 -7.59 -0.71 -7.37
N PRO A 55 -8.68 -1.35 -7.82
CA PRO A 55 -9.84 -0.63 -8.35
C PRO A 55 -10.53 0.14 -7.22
N ARG A 56 -10.92 1.39 -7.51
CA ARG A 56 -11.63 2.24 -6.54
C ARG A 56 -13.10 1.83 -6.53
N ILE A 57 -13.50 1.06 -5.52
CA ILE A 57 -14.87 0.52 -5.36
C ILE A 57 -15.81 1.46 -4.59
N SER A 58 -15.27 2.58 -4.10
CA SER A 58 -16.01 3.69 -3.47
C SER A 58 -15.33 5.01 -3.83
N SER A 59 -16.09 6.11 -3.78
CA SER A 59 -15.56 7.47 -3.90
C SER A 59 -14.89 7.97 -2.63
N ASP A 60 -15.25 7.39 -1.48
CA ASP A 60 -14.64 7.70 -0.18
C ASP A 60 -13.74 6.55 0.24
N TYR A 61 -12.44 6.82 0.27
CA TYR A 61 -11.42 5.85 0.64
C TYR A 61 -10.16 6.52 1.18
N ALA A 62 -9.41 5.76 1.98
CA ALA A 62 -8.12 6.15 2.51
C ALA A 62 -7.11 4.99 2.42
N PHE A 63 -5.83 5.32 2.45
CA PHE A 63 -4.74 4.36 2.52
C PHE A 63 -4.22 4.27 3.94
N GLU A 64 -3.73 3.09 4.30
CA GLU A 64 -3.10 2.84 5.58
C GLU A 64 -1.75 2.16 5.39
N TYR A 65 -0.74 2.64 6.09
CA TYR A 65 0.57 1.99 6.20
C TYR A 65 0.82 1.64 7.66
N VAL A 66 1.08 0.36 7.92
CA VAL A 66 1.45 -0.15 9.24
C VAL A 66 2.92 -0.59 9.16
N PRO A 67 3.83 0.10 9.88
CA PRO A 67 5.21 -0.36 9.98
C PRO A 67 5.28 -1.67 10.77
N GLY A 68 6.21 -2.54 10.39
CA GLY A 68 6.42 -3.82 11.07
C GLY A 68 7.16 -3.60 12.39
N ASP A 69 6.44 -3.33 13.48
CA ASP A 69 6.98 -3.20 14.84
C ASP A 69 6.67 -4.46 15.67
N GLY A 70 7.35 -5.56 15.34
CA GLY A 70 7.12 -6.88 15.96
C GLY A 70 6.02 -7.73 15.30
N TYR A 71 5.40 -7.21 14.24
CA TYR A 71 4.50 -7.92 13.33
C TYR A 71 4.89 -7.61 11.88
N ALA A 72 4.42 -8.44 10.93
CA ALA A 72 4.64 -8.22 9.51
C ALA A 72 4.09 -6.84 9.06
N PRO A 73 4.87 -6.02 8.33
CA PRO A 73 4.39 -4.73 7.83
C PRO A 73 3.23 -4.93 6.85
N SER A 74 2.36 -3.91 6.75
CA SER A 74 1.23 -3.97 5.84
C SER A 74 0.89 -2.63 5.19
N ASN A 75 0.26 -2.74 4.02
CA ASN A 75 -0.33 -1.60 3.34
C ASN A 75 -1.77 -1.94 2.95
N ALA A 76 -2.68 -1.00 3.15
CA ALA A 76 -4.10 -1.21 2.91
C ALA A 76 -4.75 -0.03 2.21
N ILE A 77 -5.86 -0.32 1.52
CA ILE A 77 -6.85 0.66 1.10
C ILE A 77 -8.19 0.32 1.78
N ILE A 78 -8.79 1.34 2.38
CA ILE A 78 -10.02 1.25 3.16
C ILE A 78 -11.08 2.02 2.39
N PHE A 79 -12.13 1.34 1.96
CA PHE A 79 -13.26 1.91 1.24
C PHE A 79 -14.44 2.11 2.17
N ASN A 80 -14.96 3.33 2.26
CA ASN A 80 -16.15 3.68 3.03
C ASN A 80 -17.42 3.52 2.18
N ASP A 81 -18.58 3.43 2.83
CA ASP A 81 -19.90 3.36 2.20
C ASP A 81 -20.10 2.23 1.17
N THR A 82 -19.37 1.12 1.33
CA THR A 82 -19.49 -0.03 0.43
C THR A 82 -19.31 -1.36 1.15
N SER A 83 -19.84 -2.42 0.53
CA SER A 83 -19.64 -3.81 0.95
C SER A 83 -19.39 -4.74 -0.25
N ASP A 84 -19.34 -4.19 -1.46
CA ASP A 84 -19.11 -4.97 -2.68
C ASP A 84 -17.61 -5.20 -2.87
N THR A 85 -17.22 -6.47 -2.84
CA THR A 85 -15.82 -6.91 -2.98
C THR A 85 -15.52 -7.49 -4.35
N THR A 86 -16.51 -7.56 -5.25
CA THR A 86 -16.41 -8.30 -6.51
C THR A 86 -15.23 -7.84 -7.36
N LEU A 87 -15.07 -6.53 -7.54
CA LEU A 87 -13.96 -5.97 -8.32
C LEU A 87 -12.60 -6.24 -7.67
N LEU A 88 -12.50 -6.23 -6.34
CA LEU A 88 -11.26 -6.55 -5.63
C LEU A 88 -10.86 -8.01 -5.82
N LYS A 89 -11.83 -8.93 -5.77
CA LYS A 89 -11.60 -10.36 -5.99
C LYS A 89 -11.14 -10.64 -7.42
N THR A 90 -11.80 -9.99 -8.40
CA THR A 90 -11.37 -10.06 -9.80
C THR A 90 -9.95 -9.51 -9.96
N TYR A 91 -9.66 -8.36 -9.35
CA TYR A 91 -8.34 -7.74 -9.38
C TYR A 91 -7.25 -8.67 -8.84
N LEU A 92 -7.43 -9.25 -7.65
CA LEU A 92 -6.47 -10.20 -7.08
C LEU A 92 -6.27 -11.43 -7.98
N THR A 93 -7.35 -11.92 -8.60
CA THR A 93 -7.24 -13.00 -9.59
C THR A 93 -6.39 -12.60 -10.80
N THR A 94 -6.52 -11.36 -11.31
CA THR A 94 -5.68 -10.86 -12.42
C THR A 94 -4.20 -10.71 -12.04
N LEU A 95 -3.89 -10.50 -10.76
CA LEU A 95 -2.53 -10.49 -10.22
C LEU A 95 -1.97 -11.92 -9.97
N GLY A 96 -2.75 -12.96 -10.23
CA GLY A 96 -2.38 -14.36 -10.03
C GLY A 96 -2.57 -14.88 -8.61
N TYR A 97 -3.31 -14.15 -7.76
CA TYR A 97 -3.67 -14.61 -6.42
C TYR A 97 -4.92 -15.49 -6.45
N GLU A 98 -4.93 -16.49 -5.59
CA GLU A 98 -6.06 -17.39 -5.41
C GLU A 98 -6.62 -17.30 -4.00
N GLN A 99 -7.95 -17.26 -3.90
CA GLN A 99 -8.65 -17.30 -2.63
C GLN A 99 -8.42 -18.65 -1.96
N GLN A 100 -7.95 -18.62 -0.72
CA GLN A 100 -7.70 -19.81 0.07
C GLN A 100 -9.04 -20.41 0.54
N LYS A 101 -9.22 -21.70 0.30
CA LYS A 101 -10.45 -22.42 0.71
C LYS A 101 -10.63 -22.46 2.24
N ARG A 102 -9.53 -22.39 2.98
CA ARG A 102 -9.54 -22.35 4.44
C ARG A 102 -9.74 -20.92 4.90
N LYS A 103 -10.92 -20.61 5.45
CA LYS A 103 -11.18 -19.32 6.07
C LYS A 103 -10.35 -19.19 7.34
N GLN A 104 -9.62 -18.08 7.48
CA GLN A 104 -8.96 -17.68 8.71
C GLN A 104 -9.77 -16.52 9.30
N GLY A 105 -10.84 -16.86 10.03
CA GLY A 105 -11.80 -15.85 10.51
C GLY A 105 -12.83 -15.43 9.46
N GLU A 106 -13.23 -14.16 9.50
CA GLU A 106 -14.22 -13.57 8.57
C GLU A 106 -13.59 -13.02 7.28
N GLU A 107 -12.26 -13.02 7.20
CA GLU A 107 -11.50 -12.44 6.09
C GLU A 107 -11.32 -13.44 4.94
N ASP A 108 -11.44 -12.95 3.72
CA ASP A 108 -11.03 -13.70 2.55
C ASP A 108 -9.51 -13.59 2.41
N VAL A 109 -8.80 -14.72 2.54
CA VAL A 109 -7.34 -14.79 2.43
C VAL A 109 -6.93 -15.16 1.01
N TRP A 110 -5.96 -14.45 0.45
CA TRP A 110 -5.50 -14.59 -0.93
C TRP A 110 -3.99 -14.77 -0.99
N LYS A 111 -3.53 -15.83 -1.67
CA LYS A 111 -2.10 -16.17 -1.81
C LYS A 111 -1.80 -16.66 -3.22
N LYS A 112 -0.56 -16.48 -3.67
CA LYS A 112 -0.03 -17.14 -4.87
C LYS A 112 0.38 -18.57 -4.53
N HIS A 113 0.19 -19.50 -5.48
CA HIS A 113 0.55 -20.90 -5.26
C HIS A 113 2.07 -21.14 -5.22
N THR A 114 2.84 -20.30 -5.93
CA THR A 114 4.24 -20.54 -6.27
C THR A 114 5.23 -19.83 -5.34
N GLU A 115 4.75 -18.91 -4.51
CA GLU A 115 5.59 -18.02 -3.71
C GLU A 115 5.43 -18.39 -2.23
N ILE A 116 6.40 -19.16 -1.71
CA ILE A 116 6.41 -19.59 -0.29
C ILE A 116 6.59 -18.38 0.65
N GLU A 117 7.24 -17.33 0.19
CA GLU A 117 7.50 -16.06 0.90
C GLU A 117 6.74 -14.87 0.25
N GLY A 118 5.65 -15.15 -0.47
CA GLY A 118 4.86 -14.11 -1.12
C GLY A 118 4.04 -13.29 -0.13
N ALA A 119 3.84 -12.00 -0.44
CA ALA A 119 2.89 -11.17 0.29
C ALA A 119 1.50 -11.82 0.29
N THR A 120 0.78 -11.72 1.41
CA THR A 120 -0.59 -12.25 1.55
C THR A 120 -1.59 -11.10 1.47
N PHE A 121 -2.65 -11.28 0.68
CA PHE A 121 -3.75 -10.33 0.62
C PHE A 121 -4.93 -10.78 1.48
N TYR A 122 -5.58 -9.80 2.09
CA TYR A 122 -6.80 -9.98 2.87
C TYR A 122 -7.87 -9.04 2.34
N ILE A 123 -9.08 -9.58 2.14
CA ILE A 123 -10.28 -8.77 1.93
C ILE A 123 -11.17 -8.95 3.16
N TRP A 124 -11.44 -7.87 3.87
CA TRP A 124 -12.32 -7.86 5.03
C TRP A 124 -13.47 -6.87 4.81
N VAL A 125 -14.67 -7.25 5.26
CA VAL A 125 -15.87 -6.41 5.16
C VAL A 125 -16.40 -6.15 6.56
N ASN A 126 -16.24 -4.92 7.04
CA ASN A 126 -16.88 -4.45 8.26
C ASN A 126 -18.31 -4.02 7.93
N LYS A 127 -19.28 -4.88 8.24
CA LYS A 127 -20.70 -4.65 7.93
C LYS A 127 -21.31 -3.52 8.75
N ASP A 128 -20.85 -3.32 9.98
CA ASP A 128 -21.39 -2.31 10.89
C ASP A 128 -20.98 -0.90 10.44
N ALA A 129 -19.71 -0.74 10.05
CA ALA A 129 -19.18 0.52 9.54
C ALA A 129 -19.41 0.72 8.03
N LYS A 130 -19.90 -0.29 7.31
CA LYS A 130 -19.97 -0.35 5.84
C LYS A 130 -18.62 -0.04 5.18
N GLN A 131 -17.59 -0.73 5.66
CA GLN A 131 -16.23 -0.57 5.16
C GLN A 131 -15.71 -1.86 4.54
N VAL A 132 -14.93 -1.71 3.47
CA VAL A 132 -14.17 -2.80 2.86
C VAL A 132 -12.69 -2.50 2.94
N TYR A 133 -11.92 -3.47 3.40
CA TYR A 133 -10.47 -3.38 3.51
C TYR A 133 -9.84 -4.31 2.48
N LEU A 134 -8.91 -3.79 1.70
CA LEU A 134 -7.95 -4.59 0.95
C LEU A 134 -6.58 -4.37 1.58
N THR A 135 -6.04 -5.40 2.22
CA THR A 135 -4.77 -5.32 2.95
C THR A 135 -3.75 -6.26 2.32
N LYS A 136 -2.55 -5.76 2.05
CA LYS A 136 -1.37 -6.54 1.66
C LYS A 136 -0.43 -6.61 2.86
N VAL A 137 -0.15 -7.82 3.33
CA VAL A 137 0.82 -8.09 4.41
C VAL A 137 2.08 -8.66 3.77
N PHE A 138 3.22 -8.03 4.01
CA PHE A 138 4.52 -8.50 3.52
C PHE A 138 5.07 -9.54 4.50
N GLN A 139 5.47 -10.71 4.02
CA GLN A 139 6.15 -11.68 4.89
C GLN A 139 7.62 -11.29 5.04
N ASP A 140 8.16 -11.50 6.25
CA ASP A 140 9.58 -11.33 6.58
C ASP A 140 10.43 -12.52 6.11
#